data_AF-A0A9Q0BSI5-F1
#
_entry.id   AF-A0A9Q0BSI5-F1
#
_cell.length_a   1.000
_cell.length_b   1.000
_cell.length_c   1.000
_cell.angle_alpha   90.00
_cell.angle_beta   90.00
_cell.angle_gamma   90.00
#
_symmetry.space_group_name_H-M   'P 1'
#
loop_
_entity.id
_entity.type
_entity.pdbx_description
1 polymer ?
#
loop_
_entity_poly.entity_id
_entity_poly.type
_entity_poly.pdbx_seq_one_letter_code
_entity_poly.pdbx_strand_id
1 'polypeptide(L)'
;RILLILAVGGTSIRAARYKLEFEDPNIFSPCIDGPPGSIGIPDAFNMDNMVFDLDEEGVHVSGNLTTKWNFPRTDRISTVLKLYPFVLNLILENIRIPVSLGRYKTVFTLEAFDESEKRRPTSLCFEIKGQAAKMKD
;
A
#
# COMPACT_ATOMS: atom_id res chain seq x y z
N ARG A 1 8.83 -17.06 56.55
CA ARG A 1 8.03 -17.68 55.46
C ARG A 1 7.76 -16.58 54.44
N ILE A 2 8.43 -16.66 53.30
CA ILE A 2 8.56 -15.61 52.28
C ILE A 2 7.24 -15.50 51.49
N LEU A 3 6.62 -14.32 51.43
CA LEU A 3 5.42 -14.08 50.64
C LEU A 3 5.84 -13.44 49.30
N LEU A 4 5.81 -14.24 48.24
CA LEU A 4 5.97 -13.79 46.85
C LEU A 4 4.73 -13.00 46.43
N ILE A 5 4.85 -11.67 46.31
CA ILE A 5 3.82 -10.86 45.66
C ILE A 5 4.12 -10.86 44.15
N LEU A 6 3.47 -11.76 43.42
CA LEU A 6 3.38 -11.69 41.97
C LEU A 6 2.38 -10.59 41.61
N ALA A 7 2.82 -9.34 41.60
CA ALA A 7 2.11 -8.27 40.91
C ALA A 7 2.35 -8.45 39.40
N VAL A 8 1.68 -9.43 38.80
CA VAL A 8 1.47 -9.46 37.35
C VAL A 8 0.45 -8.36 37.06
N GLY A 9 0.92 -7.11 37.08
CA GLY A 9 0.18 -5.99 36.54
C GLY A 9 -0.05 -6.29 35.07
N GLY A 10 -1.29 -6.66 34.73
CA GLY A 10 -1.71 -6.84 33.36
C GLY A 10 -1.51 -5.53 32.62
N THR A 11 -0.37 -5.39 31.95
CA THR A 11 -0.19 -4.38 30.91
C THR A 11 -1.15 -4.79 29.81
N SER A 12 -2.34 -4.21 29.83
CA SER A 12 -3.24 -4.27 28.69
C SER A 12 -2.52 -3.53 27.58
N ILE A 13 -1.87 -4.29 26.70
CA ILE A 13 -1.36 -3.79 25.43
C ILE A 13 -2.58 -3.31 24.66
N ARG A 14 -2.89 -2.01 24.73
CA ARG A 14 -3.94 -1.42 23.91
C ARG A 14 -3.41 -1.43 22.48
N ALA A 15 -3.93 -2.35 21.67
CA ALA A 15 -3.71 -2.31 20.23
C ALA A 15 -4.29 -0.99 19.70
N ALA A 16 -3.43 -0.08 19.26
CA ALA A 16 -3.88 1.12 18.58
C ALA A 16 -4.31 0.74 17.16
N ARG A 17 -5.58 0.99 16.82
CA ARG A 17 -6.09 0.80 15.47
C ARG A 17 -5.72 2.03 14.63
N TYR A 18 -5.21 1.82 13.42
CA TYR A 18 -4.88 2.86 12.46
C TYR A 18 -5.65 2.63 11.17
N LYS A 19 -6.07 3.72 10.52
CA LYS A 19 -6.67 3.71 9.19
C LYS A 19 -5.75 4.42 8.21
N LEU A 20 -5.74 3.97 6.95
CA LEU A 20 -5.08 4.66 5.86
C LEU A 20 -6.12 5.49 5.13
N GLU A 21 -5.98 6.81 5.16
CA GLU A 21 -6.84 7.74 4.43
C GLU A 21 -6.16 8.06 3.09
N PHE A 22 -6.77 7.64 1.97
CA PHE A 22 -6.21 7.91 0.63
C PHE A 22 -6.24 9.41 0.33
N GLU A 23 -5.21 9.91 -0.36
CA GLU A 23 -5.10 11.35 -0.67
C GLU A 23 -5.82 11.74 -1.98
N ASP A 24 -6.03 10.78 -2.87
CA ASP A 24 -6.59 10.99 -4.20
C ASP A 24 -7.87 10.15 -4.36
N PRO A 25 -8.97 10.72 -4.89
CA PRO A 25 -10.14 9.92 -5.29
C PRO A 25 -9.78 8.83 -6.30
N ASN A 26 -8.79 9.06 -7.16
CA ASN A 26 -8.17 8.04 -8.00
C ASN A 26 -7.03 7.37 -7.23
N ILE A 27 -7.37 6.32 -6.47
CA ILE A 27 -6.47 5.58 -5.58
C ILE A 27 -5.16 5.16 -6.28
N PHE A 28 -5.22 4.83 -7.58
CA PHE A 28 -4.08 4.37 -8.37
C PHE A 28 -3.50 5.51 -9.21
N SER A 29 -2.44 6.13 -8.70
CA SER A 29 -1.66 7.12 -9.44
C SER A 29 -0.58 6.44 -10.32
N PRO A 30 -0.20 7.02 -11.46
CA PRO A 30 0.94 6.53 -12.24
C PRO A 30 2.26 6.71 -11.47
N CYS A 31 3.20 5.79 -11.68
CA CYS A 31 4.55 5.90 -11.12
C CYS A 31 5.38 6.97 -11.83
N ILE A 32 6.17 7.72 -11.06
CA ILE A 32 7.18 8.65 -11.62
C ILE A 32 8.44 7.89 -12.08
N ASP A 33 8.90 6.92 -11.27
CA ASP A 33 10.18 6.20 -11.48
C ASP A 33 9.98 4.69 -11.70
N GLY A 34 8.94 4.32 -12.46
CA GLY A 34 8.68 2.93 -12.81
C GLY A 34 9.76 2.35 -13.75
N PRO A 35 9.93 1.01 -13.83
CA PRO A 35 10.78 0.41 -14.84
C PRO A 35 10.40 0.89 -16.26
N PRO A 36 11.35 0.97 -17.20
CA PRO A 36 11.04 1.28 -18.60
C PRO A 36 10.00 0.29 -19.16
N GLY A 37 9.05 0.79 -19.95
CA GLY A 37 7.95 0.00 -20.50
C GLY A 37 6.80 -0.26 -19.51
N SER A 38 6.79 0.42 -18.37
CA SER A 38 5.68 0.31 -17.41
C SER A 38 4.43 1.01 -17.90
N ILE A 39 3.32 0.29 -17.86
CA ILE A 39 1.97 0.82 -18.09
C ILE A 39 1.26 1.05 -16.75
N GLY A 40 0.24 1.91 -16.76
CA GLY A 40 -0.59 2.18 -15.59
C GLY A 40 -1.74 1.18 -15.42
N ILE A 41 -2.46 1.30 -14.32
CA ILE A 41 -3.66 0.48 -14.04
C ILE A 41 -4.73 0.56 -15.15
N PRO A 42 -5.11 1.73 -15.70
CA PRO A 42 -6.13 1.82 -16.75
C PRO A 42 -5.76 1.11 -18.08
N ASP A 43 -4.46 0.95 -18.33
CA ASP A 43 -3.93 0.25 -19.50
C ASP A 43 -3.85 -1.25 -19.26
N ALA A 44 -3.60 -1.66 -18.02
CA ALA A 44 -3.53 -3.06 -17.63
C ALA A 44 -4.91 -3.68 -17.36
N PHE A 45 -5.89 -2.88 -16.95
CA PHE A 45 -7.23 -3.34 -16.57
C PHE A 45 -8.33 -2.45 -17.15
N ASN A 46 -9.45 -3.05 -17.56
CA ASN A 46 -10.70 -2.33 -17.76
C ASN A 46 -11.38 -2.12 -16.39
N MET A 47 -11.58 -0.86 -16.02
CA MET A 47 -12.19 -0.45 -14.75
C MET A 47 -13.53 0.26 -14.93
N ASP A 48 -14.10 0.27 -16.14
CA ASP A 48 -15.29 1.07 -16.46
C ASP A 48 -16.51 0.67 -15.61
N ASN A 49 -16.54 -0.59 -15.15
CA ASN A 49 -17.58 -1.17 -14.32
C ASN A 49 -17.12 -1.43 -12.88
N MET A 50 -15.99 -0.88 -12.44
CA MET A 50 -15.47 -1.06 -11.09
C MET A 50 -15.77 0.17 -10.24
N VAL A 51 -16.41 -0.03 -9.09
CA VAL A 51 -16.80 1.04 -8.17
C VAL A 51 -16.02 0.88 -6.87
N PHE A 52 -15.44 1.99 -6.39
CA PHE A 52 -14.73 2.09 -5.13
C PHE A 52 -15.46 3.09 -4.24
N ASP A 53 -16.18 2.60 -3.24
CA ASP A 53 -16.84 3.42 -2.25
C ASP A 53 -16.02 3.41 -0.96
N LEU A 54 -15.66 4.61 -0.48
CA LEU A 54 -14.85 4.82 0.70
C LEU A 54 -15.73 5.38 1.81
N ASP A 55 -15.82 4.67 2.93
CA ASP A 55 -16.60 5.10 4.10
C ASP A 55 -15.84 4.85 5.42
N GLU A 56 -16.54 4.95 6.54
CA GLU A 56 -15.96 4.75 7.87
C GLU A 56 -15.62 3.28 8.19
N GLU A 57 -16.24 2.32 7.50
CA GLU A 57 -16.01 0.88 7.68
C GLU A 57 -14.85 0.38 6.81
N GLY A 58 -14.62 1.01 5.66
CA GLY A 58 -13.44 0.76 4.84
C GLY A 58 -13.63 1.06 3.35
N VAL A 59 -13.04 0.21 2.51
CA VAL A 59 -13.15 0.29 1.05
C VAL A 59 -14.12 -0.78 0.59
N HIS A 60 -15.27 -0.35 0.07
CA HIS A 60 -16.24 -1.20 -0.59
C HIS A 60 -15.92 -1.24 -2.08
N VAL A 61 -15.54 -2.43 -2.56
CA VAL A 61 -15.20 -2.66 -3.96
C VAL A 61 -16.27 -3.52 -4.58
N SER A 62 -16.88 -3.04 -5.66
CA SER A 62 -17.92 -3.78 -6.38
C SER A 62 -17.79 -3.67 -7.90
N GLY A 63 -18.51 -4.53 -8.62
CA GLY A 63 -18.54 -4.55 -10.07
C GLY A 63 -17.55 -5.53 -10.72
N ASN A 64 -17.20 -5.28 -11.97
CA ASN A 64 -16.42 -6.21 -12.80
C ASN A 64 -15.04 -5.63 -13.15
N LEU A 65 -14.01 -6.48 -13.05
CA LEU A 65 -12.64 -6.18 -13.44
C LEU A 65 -12.18 -7.15 -14.52
N THR A 66 -11.71 -6.65 -15.65
CA THR A 66 -11.13 -7.47 -16.72
C THR A 66 -9.71 -7.01 -17.02
N THR A 67 -8.77 -7.95 -17.17
CA THR A 67 -7.39 -7.62 -17.56
C THR A 67 -7.29 -7.33 -19.06
N LYS A 68 -6.65 -6.21 -19.41
CA LYS A 68 -6.15 -5.89 -20.75
C LYS A 68 -4.70 -6.35 -20.93
N TRP A 69 -3.95 -6.49 -19.84
CA TRP A 69 -2.57 -6.94 -19.86
C TRP A 69 -2.50 -8.41 -20.29
N ASN A 70 -1.84 -8.66 -21.42
CA ASN A 70 -1.82 -9.96 -22.10
C ASN A 70 -0.41 -10.58 -22.10
N PHE A 71 -0.29 -11.78 -21.53
CA PHE A 71 0.90 -12.62 -21.51
C PHE A 71 0.48 -14.10 -21.32
N PRO A 72 1.32 -15.08 -21.70
CA PRO A 72 1.00 -16.51 -21.54
C PRO A 72 0.68 -16.89 -20.09
N ARG A 73 -0.25 -17.82 -19.88
CA ARG A 73 -0.63 -18.29 -18.54
C ARG A 73 0.53 -18.96 -17.77
N THR A 74 1.52 -19.48 -18.49
CA THR A 74 2.70 -20.11 -17.87
C THR A 74 3.70 -19.09 -17.33
N ASP A 75 3.57 -17.81 -17.70
CA ASP A 75 4.43 -16.76 -17.18
C ASP A 75 4.18 -16.54 -15.67
N ARG A 76 5.27 -16.28 -14.96
CA ARG A 76 5.27 -15.94 -13.54
C ARG A 76 5.09 -14.44 -13.36
N ILE A 77 4.18 -14.03 -12.48
CA ILE A 77 4.06 -12.64 -12.04
C ILE A 77 4.90 -12.41 -10.78
N SER A 78 5.75 -11.40 -10.83
CA SER A 78 6.53 -10.92 -9.69
C SER A 78 6.04 -9.54 -9.29
N THR A 79 5.73 -9.36 -8.00
CA THR A 79 5.30 -8.07 -7.46
C THR A 79 6.38 -7.52 -6.53
N VAL A 80 6.78 -6.27 -6.75
CA VAL A 80 7.65 -5.52 -5.87
C VAL A 80 6.83 -4.40 -5.23
N LEU A 81 6.77 -4.39 -3.90
CA LEU A 81 6.14 -3.35 -3.10
C LEU A 81 7.23 -2.53 -2.43
N LYS A 82 7.23 -1.22 -2.67
CA LYS A 82 8.12 -0.27 -2.00
C LYS A 82 7.31 0.71 -1.18
N LEU A 83 7.46 0.67 0.14
CA LEU A 83 6.82 1.60 1.06
C LEU A 83 7.78 2.75 1.35
N TYR A 84 7.34 3.97 1.05
CA TYR A 84 8.06 5.21 1.33
C TYR A 84 7.29 6.01 2.37
N PRO A 85 7.74 6.04 3.64
CA PRO A 85 7.23 7.03 4.59
C PRO A 85 7.64 8.43 4.10
N PHE A 86 6.71 9.39 4.07
CA PHE A 86 7.09 10.79 3.94
C PHE A 86 7.67 11.24 5.27
N VAL A 87 8.99 11.16 5.39
CA VAL A 87 9.70 11.68 6.56
C VAL A 87 9.72 13.19 6.45
N LEU A 88 8.92 13.87 7.26
CA LEU A 88 9.06 15.31 7.47
C LEU A 88 10.25 15.53 8.41
N ASN A 89 11.41 15.88 7.87
CA ASN A 89 12.57 16.31 8.66
C ASN A 89 12.35 17.74 9.15
N LEU A 90 11.62 17.90 10.27
CA LEU A 90 11.62 19.14 11.04
C LEU A 90 12.81 19.12 12.00
N ILE A 91 13.89 19.85 11.66
CA ILE A 91 14.97 20.13 12.61
C ILE A 91 14.47 21.24 13.53
N LEU A 92 13.87 20.86 14.66
CA LEU A 92 13.65 21.73 15.81
C LEU A 92 14.59 21.19 16.90
N GLU A 93 15.58 21.98 17.30
CA GLU A 93 16.52 21.61 18.36
C GLU A 93 15.71 21.19 19.60
N ASN A 94 15.80 19.90 19.97
CA ASN A 94 15.14 19.22 21.11
C ASN A 94 13.76 18.54 20.93
N ILE A 95 13.23 18.30 19.73
CA ILE A 95 11.98 17.52 19.57
C ILE A 95 12.21 16.25 18.73
N ARG A 96 11.95 15.07 19.30
CA ARG A 96 11.85 13.79 18.56
C ARG A 96 10.38 13.51 18.23
N ILE A 97 9.99 13.61 16.96
CA ILE A 97 8.64 13.23 16.52
C ILE A 97 8.61 11.72 16.22
N PRO A 98 7.62 10.93 16.71
CA PRO A 98 7.49 9.53 16.37
C PRO A 98 7.19 9.32 14.89
N VAL A 99 7.96 8.43 14.23
CA VAL A 99 7.93 8.12 12.79
C VAL A 99 6.65 7.35 12.34
N SER A 100 5.68 7.15 13.23
CA SER A 100 4.53 6.24 13.02
C SER A 100 3.22 6.91 12.62
N LEU A 101 3.18 8.23 12.46
CA LEU A 101 2.02 9.00 11.97
C LEU A 101 2.49 9.87 10.81
N GLY A 102 1.84 9.76 9.67
CA GLY A 102 2.23 10.56 8.52
C GLY A 102 1.69 10.07 7.18
N ARG A 103 2.08 10.81 6.14
CA ARG A 103 1.80 10.48 4.75
C ARG A 103 2.72 9.33 4.32
N TYR A 104 2.18 8.36 3.60
CA TYR A 104 2.90 7.24 3.01
C TYR A 104 2.64 7.23 1.51
N LYS A 105 3.67 6.85 0.76
CA LYS A 105 3.56 6.48 -0.65
C LYS A 105 3.96 5.01 -0.78
N THR A 106 3.10 4.20 -1.35
CA THR A 106 3.41 2.81 -1.69
C THR A 106 3.49 2.69 -3.20
N VAL A 107 4.62 2.22 -3.71
CA VAL A 107 4.81 1.96 -5.14
C VAL A 107 4.72 0.46 -5.37
N PHE A 108 3.82 0.06 -6.27
CA PHE A 108 3.63 -1.31 -6.71
C PHE A 108 4.22 -1.45 -8.12
N THR A 109 5.02 -2.48 -8.32
CA THR A 109 5.57 -2.84 -9.63
C THR A 109 5.31 -4.31 -9.89
N LEU A 110 4.58 -4.63 -10.95
CA LEU A 110 4.28 -5.98 -11.37
C LEU A 110 5.01 -6.28 -12.69
N GLU A 111 5.75 -7.37 -12.71
CA GLU A 111 6.55 -7.79 -13.85
C GLU A 111 6.20 -9.25 -14.20
N ALA A 112 6.05 -9.53 -15.49
CA ALA A 112 5.85 -10.89 -15.99
C ALA A 112 7.18 -11.48 -16.47
N PHE A 113 7.40 -12.76 -16.19
CA PHE A 113 8.59 -13.52 -16.58
C PHE A 113 8.16 -14.80 -17.29
N ASP A 114 8.82 -15.12 -18.40
CA ASP A 114 8.58 -16.38 -19.10
C ASP A 114 9.18 -17.60 -18.38
N GLU A 115 8.96 -18.80 -18.92
CA GLU A 115 9.48 -20.06 -18.37
C GLU A 115 11.01 -20.12 -18.26
N SER A 116 11.73 -19.25 -18.98
CA SER A 116 13.20 -19.12 -18.91
C SER A 116 13.64 -17.99 -17.97
N GLU A 117 12.74 -17.48 -17.11
CA GLU A 117 12.95 -16.35 -16.20
C GLU A 117 13.35 -15.06 -16.91
N LYS A 118 12.99 -14.92 -18.20
CA LYS A 118 13.22 -13.68 -18.94
C LYS A 118 12.03 -12.74 -18.79
N ARG A 119 12.32 -11.52 -18.34
CA ARG A 119 11.31 -10.46 -18.15
C ARG A 119 10.65 -10.09 -19.48
N ARG A 120 9.31 -9.98 -19.46
CA ARG A 120 8.50 -9.43 -20.57
C ARG A 120 8.72 -7.92 -20.72
N PRO A 121 8.59 -7.35 -21.93
CA PRO A 121 8.85 -5.93 -22.18
C PRO A 121 7.86 -5.00 -21.47
N THR A 122 6.64 -5.48 -21.20
CA THR A 122 5.60 -4.71 -20.51
C THR A 122 5.56 -5.08 -19.04
N SER A 123 5.61 -4.08 -18.18
CA SER A 123 5.35 -4.19 -16.72
C SER A 123 4.21 -3.26 -16.32
N LEU A 124 3.63 -3.47 -15.16
CA LEU A 124 2.63 -2.57 -14.58
C LEU A 124 3.26 -1.81 -13.40
N CYS A 125 3.05 -0.50 -13.33
CA CYS A 125 3.47 0.31 -12.19
C CYS A 125 2.38 1.30 -11.79
N PHE A 126 2.06 1.34 -10.51
CA PHE A 126 1.20 2.37 -9.91
C PHE A 126 1.61 2.68 -8.48
N GLU A 127 1.23 3.85 -7.99
CA GLU A 127 1.47 4.29 -6.63
C GLU A 127 0.15 4.64 -5.92
N ILE A 128 0.09 4.30 -4.64
CA ILE A 128 -1.00 4.65 -3.73
C ILE A 128 -0.43 5.59 -2.68
N LYS A 129 -1.08 6.73 -2.49
CA LYS A 129 -0.72 7.73 -1.47
C LYS A 129 -1.83 7.80 -0.43
N GLY A 130 -1.44 7.87 0.83
CA GLY A 130 -2.39 8.01 1.93
C GLY A 130 -1.75 8.52 3.21
N GLN A 131 -2.56 8.88 4.19
CA GLN A 131 -2.12 9.27 5.53
C GLN A 131 -2.53 8.21 6.53
N ALA A 132 -1.58 7.71 7.33
CA ALA A 132 -1.89 6.82 8.43
C ALA A 132 -2.39 7.65 9.61
N ALA A 133 -3.68 7.52 9.92
CA ALA A 133 -4.33 8.20 11.04
C ALA A 133 -4.70 7.18 12.12
N LYS A 134 -4.49 7.54 13.39
CA LYS A 134 -4.96 6.72 14.51
C LYS A 134 -6.48 6.78 14.57
N MET A 135 -7.15 5.63 14.61
CA MET A 135 -8.58 5.57 14.83
C MET A 135 -8.90 6.05 16.25
N LYS A 136 -9.96 6.86 16.39
CA LYS A 136 -10.52 7.18 17.69
C LYS A 136 -11.38 5.99 18.14
N ASP A 137 -11.19 5.57 19.39
CA ASP A 137 -12.04 4.56 20.02
C ASP A 137 -13.43 5.12 20.36
#